data_AF-A0A974GZ03-F1
#
_entry.id   AF-A0A974GZ03-F1
#
_cell.length_a   1.000
_cell.length_b   1.000
_cell.length_c   1.000
_cell.angle_alpha   90.00
_cell.angle_beta   90.00
_cell.angle_gamma   90.00
#
_symmetry.space_group_name_H-M   'P 1'
#
loop_
_entity.id
_entity.type
_entity.pdbx_description
1 polymer ?
#
loop_
_entity_poly.entity_id
_entity_poly.type
_entity_poly.pdbx_seq_one_letter_code
_entity_poly.pdbx_strand_id
1 'polypeptide(L)'
;MFRCFVLLALLSGCAKCSVIPALCHYALGMHDRTIRDEDITGSSQWYKSIGPQYSRLQREEGSSAWCPVGLLQPEDVQFLQINFHEL
;
A
#
# COMPACT_ATOMS: atom_id res chain seq x y z
N MET A 1 -20.87 -30.88 -33.90
CA MET A 1 -19.78 -29.90 -33.68
C MET A 1 -20.23 -28.60 -33.01
N PHE A 2 -21.41 -28.03 -33.30
CA PHE A 2 -21.90 -26.79 -32.66
C PHE A 2 -22.16 -26.88 -31.14
N ARG A 3 -22.51 -28.06 -30.60
CA ARG A 3 -22.83 -28.22 -29.17
C ARG A 3 -21.61 -28.11 -28.25
N CYS A 4 -20.40 -28.42 -28.74
CA CYS A 4 -19.16 -28.26 -27.97
C CYS A 4 -18.74 -26.79 -27.83
N PHE A 5 -18.99 -25.97 -28.85
CA PHE A 5 -18.67 -24.53 -28.81
C PHE A 5 -19.52 -23.76 -27.79
N VAL A 6 -20.79 -24.14 -27.63
CA VAL A 6 -21.70 -23.52 -26.63
C VAL A 6 -21.28 -23.84 -25.20
N LEU A 7 -20.79 -25.06 -24.94
CA LEU A 7 -20.28 -25.45 -23.61
C LEU A 7 -18.99 -24.71 -23.23
N LEU A 8 -18.10 -24.46 -24.21
CA LEU A 8 -16.86 -23.73 -23.97
C LEU A 8 -17.11 -22.23 -23.70
N ALA A 9 -18.12 -21.64 -24.34
CA ALA A 9 -18.52 -20.25 -24.10
C ALA A 9 -19.13 -20.01 -22.71
N LEU A 10 -19.76 -21.03 -22.11
CA LEU A 10 -20.33 -20.97 -20.75
C LEU A 10 -19.26 -21.12 -19.64
N LEU A 11 -18.11 -21.71 -19.95
CA LEU A 11 -16.96 -21.81 -19.03
C LEU A 11 -16.08 -20.55 -19.03
N SER A 12 -16.22 -19.68 -20.04
CA SER A 12 -15.61 -18.34 -20.08
C SER A 12 -16.34 -17.31 -19.20
N GLY A 13 -16.93 -17.76 -18.09
CA GLY A 13 -17.38 -16.88 -17.03
C GLY A 13 -16.15 -16.21 -16.41
N CYS A 14 -16.00 -14.91 -16.66
CA CYS A 14 -15.01 -14.06 -16.02
C CYS A 14 -14.98 -14.37 -14.51
N ALA A 15 -13.90 -15.02 -14.06
CA ALA A 15 -13.62 -15.16 -12.65
C ALA A 15 -13.47 -13.74 -12.12
N LYS A 16 -14.55 -13.18 -11.54
CA LYS A 16 -14.45 -11.95 -10.77
C LYS A 16 -13.53 -12.29 -9.61
N CYS A 17 -12.27 -11.89 -9.72
CA CYS A 17 -11.31 -11.96 -8.64
C CYS A 17 -11.84 -11.07 -7.52
N SER A 18 -12.58 -11.68 -6.60
CA SER A 18 -13.11 -10.99 -5.44
C SER A 18 -12.06 -11.10 -4.34
N VAL A 19 -11.61 -9.95 -3.82
CA VAL A 19 -10.75 -9.92 -2.63
C VAL A 19 -11.59 -10.47 -1.48
N ILE A 20 -11.16 -11.57 -0.88
CA ILE A 20 -11.77 -12.13 0.32
C ILE A 20 -11.04 -11.51 1.52
N PRO A 21 -11.62 -10.53 2.24
CA PRO A 21 -10.90 -9.82 3.29
C PRO A 21 -10.51 -10.72 4.47
N ALA A 22 -11.24 -11.82 4.66
CA ALA A 22 -10.90 -12.83 5.68
C ALA A 22 -9.61 -13.62 5.36
N LEU A 23 -9.15 -13.61 4.10
CA LEU A 23 -7.94 -14.31 3.66
C LEU A 23 -6.83 -13.34 3.22
N CYS A 24 -7.18 -12.15 2.74
CA CYS A 24 -6.26 -11.16 2.20
C CYS A 24 -6.11 -9.95 3.15
N HIS A 25 -5.59 -10.19 4.36
CA HIS A 25 -5.42 -9.17 5.38
C HIS A 25 -4.06 -9.20 6.10
N TYR A 26 -3.08 -9.94 5.55
CA TYR A 26 -1.76 -10.05 6.16
C TYR A 26 -1.01 -8.73 6.10
N ALA A 27 -0.16 -8.48 7.11
CA ALA A 27 0.73 -7.33 7.10
C ALA A 27 1.70 -7.41 5.92
N LEU A 28 1.83 -6.32 5.17
CA LEU A 28 2.64 -6.27 3.94
C LEU A 28 4.10 -5.82 4.17
N GLY A 29 4.47 -5.41 5.38
CA GLY A 29 5.89 -5.24 5.73
C GLY A 29 6.32 -3.92 6.37
N MET A 30 5.39 -3.06 6.78
CA MET A 30 5.75 -1.79 7.42
C MET A 30 6.47 -1.99 8.76
N HIS A 31 5.96 -2.88 9.61
CA HIS A 31 6.46 -3.10 10.97
C HIS A 31 7.78 -3.91 11.00
N ASP A 32 7.80 -5.03 10.29
CA ASP A 32 8.91 -6.00 10.28
C ASP A 32 10.10 -5.57 9.40
N ARG A 33 9.96 -4.47 8.64
CA ARG A 33 10.93 -3.93 7.68
C ARG A 33 11.10 -4.75 6.40
N THR A 34 10.13 -5.61 6.07
CA THR A 34 10.06 -6.23 4.74
C THR A 34 9.96 -5.15 3.65
N ILE A 35 9.18 -4.09 3.88
CA ILE A 35 9.22 -2.87 3.07
C ILE A 35 10.45 -2.07 3.49
N ARG A 36 11.34 -1.72 2.55
CA ARG A 36 12.61 -1.03 2.85
C ARG A 36 12.41 0.48 2.98
N ASP A 37 13.35 1.17 3.61
CA ASP A 37 13.24 2.61 3.86
C ASP A 37 13.15 3.42 2.55
N GLU A 38 13.86 3.00 1.50
CA GLU A 38 13.82 3.60 0.16
C GLU A 38 12.46 3.47 -0.55
N ASP A 39 11.65 2.51 -0.10
CA ASP A 39 10.31 2.24 -0.64
C ASP A 39 9.22 3.06 0.06
N ILE A 40 9.58 3.81 1.11
CA ILE A 40 8.67 4.67 1.88
C ILE A 40 9.04 6.12 1.60
N THR A 41 8.19 6.82 0.87
CA THR A 41 8.38 8.23 0.51
C THR A 41 7.22 9.08 1.00
N GLY A 42 7.42 10.39 1.06
CA GLY A 42 6.38 11.33 1.45
C GLY A 42 6.52 12.61 0.65
N SER A 43 5.39 13.25 0.41
CA SER A 43 5.28 14.57 -0.23
C SER A 43 6.21 15.64 0.38
N SER A 44 6.34 15.64 1.71
CA SER A 44 7.21 16.55 2.45
C SER A 44 7.60 15.95 3.81
N GLN A 45 8.50 16.58 4.55
CA GLN A 45 8.80 16.23 5.94
C GLN A 45 9.27 17.47 6.70
N TRP A 46 8.79 17.67 7.93
CA TRP A 46 9.16 18.86 8.71
C TRP A 46 10.60 18.80 9.25
N TYR A 47 11.02 17.67 9.82
CA TYR A 47 12.41 17.41 10.20
C TYR A 47 12.90 16.09 9.66
N LYS A 48 14.23 15.93 9.56
CA LYS A 48 14.85 14.66 9.18
C LYS A 48 14.48 13.51 10.13
N SER A 49 14.21 13.79 11.41
CA SER A 49 13.83 12.78 12.43
C SER A 49 12.39 12.28 12.33
N ILE A 50 11.56 12.92 11.50
CA ILE A 50 10.16 12.57 11.20
C ILE A 50 9.97 12.35 9.70
N GLY A 51 11.04 11.88 9.04
CA GLY A 51 10.97 11.48 7.64
C GLY A 51 10.05 10.27 7.42
N PRO A 52 9.61 10.04 6.17
CA PRO A 52 8.71 8.96 5.79
C PRO A 52 9.11 7.59 6.32
N GLN A 53 10.41 7.26 6.33
CA GLN A 53 10.93 5.98 6.80
C GLN A 53 10.58 5.64 8.26
N TYR A 54 10.25 6.66 9.08
CA TYR A 54 9.86 6.48 10.48
C TYR A 54 8.36 6.26 10.67
N SER A 55 7.55 6.20 9.61
CA SER A 55 6.10 5.98 9.68
C SER A 55 5.68 4.53 9.98
N ARG A 56 6.59 3.71 10.52
CA ARG A 56 6.37 2.27 10.71
C ARG A 56 5.53 2.03 11.95
N LEU A 57 4.47 1.25 11.80
CA LEU A 57 3.58 0.90 12.91
C LEU A 57 4.38 0.22 14.03
N GLN A 58 4.14 0.61 15.29
CA GLN A 58 4.79 0.03 16.49
C GLN A 58 6.32 0.06 16.45
N ARG A 59 6.92 1.12 15.88
CA ARG A 59 8.36 1.36 15.90
C ARG A 59 8.67 2.70 16.55
N GLU A 60 9.66 2.72 17.42
CA GLU A 60 10.12 3.91 18.14
C GLU A 60 11.45 4.45 17.56
N GLU A 61 11.52 4.53 16.25
CA GLU A 61 12.71 4.97 15.52
C GLU A 61 12.56 6.43 15.09
N GLY A 62 13.63 7.23 15.15
CA GLY A 62 13.50 8.67 14.91
C GLY A 62 12.57 9.31 15.95
N SER A 63 11.49 9.95 15.50
CA SER A 63 10.37 10.40 16.35
C SER A 63 9.10 9.56 16.16
N SER A 64 9.25 8.31 15.72
CA SER A 64 8.21 7.26 15.66
C SER A 64 7.07 7.50 14.66
N ALA A 65 7.16 8.55 13.85
CA ALA A 65 6.14 8.90 12.88
C ALA A 65 6.71 9.72 11.72
N TRP A 66 5.91 9.85 10.68
CA TRP A 66 6.08 10.86 9.63
C TRP A 66 5.20 12.07 9.93
N CYS A 67 5.73 13.28 9.75
CA CYS A 67 4.93 14.50 9.80
C CYS A 67 5.24 15.40 8.60
N PRO A 68 4.22 15.79 7.79
CA PRO A 68 4.40 16.71 6.69
C PRO A 68 4.76 18.13 7.16
N VAL A 69 5.29 18.95 6.26
CA VAL A 69 5.51 20.38 6.48
C VAL A 69 4.18 21.15 6.48
N GLY A 70 3.27 20.71 5.62
CA GLY A 70 2.01 21.37 5.35
C GLY A 70 1.04 21.39 6.54
N LEU A 71 0.22 22.45 6.62
CA LEU A 71 -0.81 22.63 7.65
C LEU A 71 -2.10 21.84 7.36
N LEU A 72 -2.11 20.98 6.34
CA LEU A 72 -3.27 20.20 5.90
C LEU A 72 -4.50 21.08 5.59
N GLN A 73 -4.25 22.27 5.02
CA GLN A 73 -5.30 23.08 4.42
C GLN A 73 -5.87 22.39 3.17
N PRO A 74 -7.09 22.71 2.71
CA PRO A 74 -7.71 22.02 1.59
C PRO A 74 -6.87 22.00 0.31
N GLU A 75 -6.05 23.02 0.09
CA GLU A 75 -5.16 23.17 -1.06
C GLU A 75 -3.80 22.46 -0.86
N ASP A 76 -3.50 22.06 0.37
CA ASP A 76 -2.23 21.51 0.80
C ASP A 76 -2.30 19.98 0.87
N VAL A 77 -2.09 19.35 -0.29
CA VAL A 77 -2.16 17.90 -0.44
C VAL A 77 -0.87 17.26 0.05
N GLN A 78 -0.94 16.59 1.20
CA GLN A 78 0.15 15.82 1.79
C GLN A 78 -0.14 14.32 1.71
N PHE A 79 0.87 13.53 1.37
CA PHE A 79 0.78 12.09 1.26
C PHE A 79 2.05 11.39 1.76
N LEU A 80 1.84 10.16 2.23
CA LEU A 80 2.85 9.12 2.44
C LEU A 80 2.60 8.04 1.38
N GLN A 81 3.64 7.66 0.66
CA GLN A 81 3.59 6.68 -0.42
C GLN A 81 4.47 5.48 -0.06
N ILE A 82 3.93 4.29 -0.34
CA ILE A 82 4.61 3.02 -0.14
C ILE A 82 4.72 2.36 -1.52
N ASN A 83 5.93 2.03 -1.94
CA ASN A 83 6.17 1.27 -3.15
C ASN A 83 6.27 -0.23 -2.81
N PHE A 84 5.33 -1.01 -3.33
CA PHE A 84 5.34 -2.47 -3.19
C PHE A 84 6.09 -3.18 -4.32
N HIS A 85 6.57 -2.44 -5.32
CA HIS A 85 7.15 -2.96 -6.56
C HIS A 85 6.18 -3.97 -7.22
N GLU A 86 6.60 -5.23 -7.36
CA GLU A 86 5.77 -6.37 -7.72
C GLU A 86 5.64 -7.26 -6.47
N LEU A 87 4.40 -7.46 -5.98
CA LEU A 87 4.07 -8.44 -4.94
C LEU A 87 3.68 -9.79 -5.56
#